data_AF-A0A7X0SER9-F1
#
_entry.id   AF-A0A7X0SER9-F1
#
_cell.length_a   1.000
_cell.length_b   1.000
_cell.length_c   1.000
_cell.angle_alpha   90.00
_cell.angle_beta   90.00
_cell.angle_gamma   90.00
#
_symmetry.space_group_name_H-M   'P 1'
#
loop_
_entity.id
_entity.type
_entity.pdbx_description
1 polymer ?
#
loop_
_entity_poly.entity_id
_entity_poly.type
_entity_poly.pdbx_seq_one_letter_code
_entity_poly.pdbx_strand_id
1 'polypeptide(L)'
;MNEYQKRVLKGRKDFSKLMQQQEEELLSIYEEASKQISRKLSKTKSGGLTERYLSELNKSIYRYTLELRTNLSRSITDGMLASSQIASTTQTEYFNIIAPTQDINSRFNKMFTLLPDRITKQLIGTNYYSDGKTLDKRLWEITSKNSKDIDRLIKINIAKGTNAKDLANELDSYINPKSGVIPKTLESGMSKKISYQAQRFSRTSLTHANNESYIQGSKMNPFSKGVKWNLSPSHSSRMHGKTDICDTYANQDLYELGTGVYPPDKAPIEHPNGLCYLTSEVVPIEKAREELIDWVNGEGNHKLDKWLNDYGEEFGIDKNESKSFSELVALKEENSGIINNKKWLESNFSSEKKFNKHIEKHLHEYGDITEKEYLNSARNLLASPVKGDIQGFISALGFIFRYNKSTNDFAIGRPDGYISTLYKPKKGYEQWLEEIEKYKRED
;
A
#
# COMPACT_ATOMS: atom_id res chain seq x y z
N MET A 1 -6.95 -16.72 -3.01
CA MET A 1 -6.40 -15.37 -2.73
C MET A 1 -7.49 -14.33 -2.92
N ASN A 2 -7.81 -13.54 -1.90
CA ASN A 2 -8.84 -12.50 -1.97
C ASN A 2 -8.33 -11.24 -2.69
N GLU A 3 -9.22 -10.27 -2.93
CA GLU A 3 -8.89 -9.05 -3.69
C GLU A 3 -7.82 -8.20 -2.99
N TYR A 4 -7.88 -8.06 -1.65
CA TYR A 4 -6.86 -7.34 -0.89
C TYR A 4 -5.48 -8.01 -0.99
N GLN A 5 -5.41 -9.34 -0.90
CA GLN A 5 -4.16 -10.09 -1.05
C GLN A 5 -3.54 -9.89 -2.45
N LYS A 6 -4.35 -9.76 -3.51
CA LYS A 6 -3.84 -9.38 -4.84
C LYS A 6 -3.19 -7.99 -4.83
N ARG A 7 -3.78 -7.04 -4.10
CA ARG A 7 -3.25 -5.67 -3.95
C ARG A 7 -1.94 -5.67 -3.17
N VAL A 8 -1.84 -6.48 -2.12
CA VAL A 8 -0.58 -6.71 -1.39
C VAL A 8 0.51 -7.25 -2.32
N LEU A 9 0.21 -8.25 -3.15
CA LEU A 9 1.19 -8.76 -4.13
C LEU A 9 1.60 -7.70 -5.16
N LYS A 10 0.66 -6.88 -5.63
CA LYS A 10 0.96 -5.75 -6.53
C LYS A 10 1.89 -4.74 -5.85
N GLY A 11 1.59 -4.32 -4.62
CA GLY A 11 2.44 -3.43 -3.84
C GLY A 11 3.86 -3.98 -3.65
N ARG A 12 4.01 -5.29 -3.41
CA ARG A 12 5.32 -5.95 -3.34
C ARG A 12 6.08 -5.91 -4.67
N LYS A 13 5.39 -6.08 -5.79
CA LYS A 13 5.98 -5.96 -7.13
C LYS A 13 6.42 -4.52 -7.40
N ASP A 14 5.60 -3.54 -7.05
CA ASP A 14 5.90 -2.12 -7.22
C ASP A 14 7.11 -1.71 -6.36
N PHE A 15 7.18 -2.17 -5.10
CA PHE A 15 8.36 -1.97 -4.25
C PHE A 15 9.62 -2.60 -4.83
N SER A 16 9.53 -3.82 -5.35
CA SER A 16 10.68 -4.50 -5.98
C SER A 16 11.18 -3.74 -7.21
N LYS A 17 10.27 -3.16 -8.00
CA LYS A 17 10.60 -2.31 -9.15
C LYS A 17 11.27 -1.01 -8.70
N LEU A 18 10.75 -0.35 -7.68
CA LEU A 18 11.36 0.85 -7.08
C LEU A 18 12.80 0.54 -6.62
N MET A 19 13.01 -0.58 -5.93
CA MET A 19 14.34 -0.99 -5.46
C MET A 19 15.36 -1.17 -6.58
N GLN A 20 14.93 -1.73 -7.73
CA GLN A 20 15.79 -1.86 -8.91
C GLN A 20 16.12 -0.49 -9.52
N GLN A 21 15.11 0.37 -9.68
CA GLN A 21 15.30 1.73 -10.20
C GLN A 21 16.24 2.55 -9.31
N GLN A 22 16.06 2.44 -7.99
CA GLN A 22 16.91 3.11 -7.00
C GLN A 22 18.36 2.66 -7.09
N GLU A 23 18.59 1.36 -7.30
CA GLU A 23 19.94 0.83 -7.48
C GLU A 23 20.58 1.41 -8.75
N GLU A 24 19.89 1.40 -9.88
CA GLU A 24 20.39 1.96 -11.14
C GLU A 24 20.71 3.45 -11.04
N GLU A 25 19.82 4.23 -10.42
CA GLU A 25 20.03 5.67 -10.19
C GLU A 25 21.28 5.90 -9.32
N LEU A 26 21.42 5.16 -8.22
CA LEU A 26 22.58 5.27 -7.35
C LEU A 26 23.88 4.95 -8.10
N LEU A 27 23.89 3.90 -8.93
CA LEU A 27 25.05 3.59 -9.77
C LEU A 27 25.36 4.72 -10.77
N SER A 28 24.34 5.35 -11.35
CA SER A 28 24.50 6.51 -12.25
C SER A 28 25.13 7.71 -11.52
N ILE A 29 24.72 7.99 -10.28
CA ILE A 29 25.30 9.07 -9.46
C ILE A 29 26.81 8.88 -9.30
N TYR A 30 27.26 7.65 -9.02
CA TYR A 30 28.70 7.36 -8.93
C TYR A 30 29.41 7.44 -10.28
N GLU A 31 28.79 6.95 -11.36
CA GLU A 31 29.33 7.05 -12.71
C GLU A 31 29.53 8.51 -13.15
N GLU A 32 28.55 9.37 -12.89
CA GLU A 32 28.64 10.81 -13.18
C GLU A 32 29.74 11.48 -12.36
N ALA A 33 29.78 11.20 -11.05
CA ALA A 33 30.81 11.70 -10.16
C ALA A 33 32.22 11.27 -10.61
N SER A 34 32.35 10.03 -11.10
CA SER A 34 33.58 9.49 -11.71
C SER A 34 34.00 10.27 -12.96
N LYS A 35 33.08 10.43 -13.92
CA LYS A 35 33.36 11.18 -15.16
C LYS A 35 33.80 12.60 -14.86
N GLN A 36 33.19 13.25 -13.88
CA GLN A 36 33.53 14.61 -13.50
C GLN A 36 34.95 14.72 -12.92
N ILE A 37 35.31 13.88 -11.96
CA ILE A 37 36.63 13.94 -11.33
C ILE A 37 37.72 13.56 -12.34
N SER A 38 37.53 12.51 -13.14
CA SER A 38 38.49 12.08 -14.15
C SER A 38 38.73 13.12 -15.25
N ARG A 39 37.67 13.81 -15.72
CA ARG A 39 37.80 14.93 -16.67
C ARG A 39 38.55 16.13 -16.11
N LYS A 40 38.40 16.43 -14.81
CA LYS A 40 39.14 17.53 -14.16
C LYS A 40 40.63 17.17 -14.03
N LEU A 41 40.92 15.93 -13.69
CA LEU A 41 42.30 15.48 -13.50
C LEU A 41 43.07 15.34 -14.80
N SER A 42 42.45 14.86 -15.88
CA SER A 42 43.11 14.75 -17.18
C SER A 42 43.53 16.09 -17.79
N LYS A 43 42.83 17.19 -17.44
CA LYS A 43 43.14 18.56 -17.90
C LYS A 43 44.21 19.27 -17.07
N THR A 44 44.57 18.71 -15.93
CA THR A 44 45.54 19.34 -15.03
C THR A 44 46.95 19.03 -15.53
N LYS A 45 47.76 20.08 -15.83
CA LYS A 45 49.12 19.88 -16.35
C LYS A 45 49.96 19.07 -15.35
N SER A 46 50.44 17.91 -15.80
CA SER A 46 51.39 17.05 -15.10
C SER A 46 52.76 17.72 -15.09
N GLY A 47 53.03 18.56 -14.09
CA GLY A 47 54.30 19.23 -13.89
C GLY A 47 54.70 19.17 -12.43
N GLY A 48 55.28 18.04 -12.01
CA GLY A 48 55.77 17.79 -10.65
C GLY A 48 54.69 17.75 -9.57
N LEU A 49 55.06 17.16 -8.44
CA LEU A 49 54.36 17.16 -7.14
C LEU A 49 54.30 18.58 -6.52
N THR A 50 53.91 19.59 -7.31
CA THR A 50 53.83 20.96 -6.82
C THR A 50 52.69 21.08 -5.82
N GLU A 51 52.87 21.91 -4.80
CA GLU A 51 51.85 22.22 -3.79
C GLU A 51 50.53 22.67 -4.44
N ARG A 52 50.63 23.41 -5.55
CA ARG A 52 49.48 23.82 -6.38
C ARG A 52 48.72 22.64 -6.97
N TYR A 53 49.39 21.62 -7.49
CA TYR A 53 48.76 20.42 -8.05
C TYR A 53 47.98 19.63 -6.98
N LEU A 54 48.61 19.42 -5.80
CA LEU A 54 47.97 18.75 -4.67
C LEU A 54 46.77 19.54 -4.11
N SER A 55 46.85 20.87 -4.09
CA SER A 55 45.74 21.74 -3.71
C SER A 55 44.54 21.59 -4.67
N GLU A 56 44.76 21.60 -5.98
CA GLU A 56 43.67 21.45 -6.96
C GLU A 56 43.05 20.05 -6.95
N LEU A 57 43.85 19.03 -6.67
CA LEU A 57 43.39 17.67 -6.43
C LEU A 57 42.45 17.61 -5.21
N ASN A 58 42.88 18.15 -4.07
CA ASN A 58 42.08 18.19 -2.85
C ASN A 58 40.75 18.92 -3.06
N LYS A 59 40.75 20.05 -3.75
CA LYS A 59 39.52 20.78 -4.12
C LYS A 59 38.59 19.93 -4.99
N SER A 60 39.14 19.15 -5.91
CA SER A 60 38.38 18.27 -6.80
C SER A 60 37.73 17.10 -6.04
N ILE A 61 38.46 16.48 -5.10
CA ILE A 61 37.94 15.43 -4.21
C ILE A 61 36.86 15.98 -3.29
N TYR A 62 37.05 17.18 -2.73
CA TYR A 62 36.04 17.82 -1.89
C TYR A 62 34.74 18.06 -2.65
N ARG A 63 34.82 18.62 -3.87
CA ARG A 63 33.65 18.83 -4.74
C ARG A 63 32.95 17.51 -5.09
N TYR A 64 33.72 16.47 -5.46
CA TYR A 64 33.20 15.12 -5.66
C TYR A 64 32.41 14.64 -4.43
N THR A 65 32.98 14.78 -3.24
CA THR A 65 32.36 14.31 -1.99
C THR A 65 31.04 15.05 -1.70
N LEU A 66 31.02 16.36 -1.94
CA LEU A 66 29.84 17.20 -1.72
C LEU A 66 28.71 16.86 -2.70
N GLU A 67 29.01 16.84 -4.00
CA GLU A 67 28.02 16.52 -5.05
C GLU A 67 27.47 15.10 -4.90
N LEU A 68 28.34 14.12 -4.65
CA LEU A 68 27.94 12.74 -4.41
C LEU A 68 27.00 12.66 -3.20
N ARG A 69 27.34 13.30 -2.08
CA ARG A 69 26.50 13.29 -0.88
C ARG A 69 25.13 13.92 -1.15
N THR A 70 25.09 15.07 -1.81
CA THR A 70 23.83 15.78 -2.13
C THR A 70 22.93 14.92 -3.01
N ASN A 71 23.48 14.34 -4.08
CA ASN A 71 22.71 13.51 -5.00
C ASN A 71 22.22 12.22 -4.34
N LEU A 72 23.06 11.57 -3.52
CA LEU A 72 22.66 10.38 -2.75
C LEU A 72 21.57 10.72 -1.72
N SER A 73 21.69 11.85 -1.01
CA SER A 73 20.70 12.25 -0.01
C SER A 73 19.33 12.48 -0.64
N ARG A 74 19.29 13.20 -1.77
CA ARG A 74 18.05 13.42 -2.53
C ARG A 74 17.45 12.09 -3.01
N SER A 75 18.22 11.30 -3.75
CA SER A 75 17.75 10.04 -4.33
C SER A 75 17.24 9.06 -3.26
N ILE A 76 17.93 8.93 -2.12
CA ILE A 76 17.49 8.05 -1.02
C ILE A 76 16.24 8.59 -0.34
N THR A 77 16.14 9.92 -0.14
CA THR A 77 14.95 10.55 0.45
C THR A 77 13.72 10.36 -0.43
N ASP A 78 13.85 10.59 -1.74
CA ASP A 78 12.78 10.39 -2.71
C ASP A 78 12.36 8.91 -2.78
N GLY A 79 13.34 8.00 -2.74
CA GLY A 79 13.08 6.55 -2.69
C GLY A 79 12.36 6.11 -1.41
N MET A 80 12.70 6.69 -0.25
CA MET A 80 12.00 6.44 1.02
C MET A 80 10.54 6.91 0.93
N LEU A 81 10.31 8.12 0.41
CA LEU A 81 8.96 8.66 0.22
C LEU A 81 8.13 7.78 -0.71
N ALA A 82 8.68 7.39 -1.87
CA ALA A 82 8.02 6.50 -2.81
C ALA A 82 7.74 5.11 -2.22
N SER A 83 8.69 4.57 -1.44
CA SER A 83 8.54 3.29 -0.75
C SER A 83 7.40 3.32 0.26
N SER A 84 7.33 4.38 1.09
CA SER A 84 6.23 4.58 2.02
C SER A 84 4.90 4.80 1.31
N GLN A 85 4.88 5.53 0.20
CA GLN A 85 3.68 5.71 -0.61
C GLN A 85 3.15 4.37 -1.14
N ILE A 86 4.01 3.46 -1.60
CA ILE A 86 3.59 2.12 -2.06
C ILE A 86 2.92 1.34 -0.92
N ALA A 87 3.51 1.33 0.27
CA ALA A 87 2.94 0.66 1.43
C ALA A 87 1.62 1.30 1.90
N SER A 88 1.54 2.64 1.95
CA SER A 88 0.32 3.38 2.27
C SER A 88 -0.79 3.09 1.27
N THR A 89 -0.54 3.22 -0.03
CA THR A 89 -1.51 2.92 -1.09
C THR A 89 -1.99 1.47 -0.99
N THR A 90 -1.10 0.52 -0.71
CA THR A 90 -1.48 -0.89 -0.54
C THR A 90 -2.48 -1.08 0.62
N GLN A 91 -2.32 -0.34 1.72
CA GLN A 91 -3.24 -0.40 2.85
C GLN A 91 -4.57 0.33 2.57
N THR A 92 -4.54 1.46 1.86
CA THR A 92 -5.73 2.18 1.37
C THR A 92 -6.66 1.29 0.55
N GLU A 93 -6.10 0.36 -0.24
CA GLU A 93 -6.90 -0.56 -1.07
C GLU A 93 -7.84 -1.46 -0.25
N TYR A 94 -7.53 -1.69 1.03
CA TYR A 94 -8.46 -2.39 1.92
C TYR A 94 -9.76 -1.58 2.12
N PHE A 95 -9.65 -0.29 2.39
CA PHE A 95 -10.79 0.61 2.59
C PHE A 95 -11.55 0.89 1.30
N ASN A 96 -10.85 0.96 0.15
CA ASN A 96 -11.49 1.02 -1.17
C ASN A 96 -12.42 -0.18 -1.40
N ILE A 97 -12.08 -1.34 -0.84
CA ILE A 97 -12.93 -2.52 -0.92
C ILE A 97 -14.07 -2.41 0.08
N ILE A 98 -13.81 -2.19 1.38
CA ILE A 98 -14.81 -2.36 2.44
C ILE A 98 -15.78 -1.18 2.62
N ALA A 99 -15.39 0.04 2.26
CA ALA A 99 -16.20 1.22 2.50
C ALA A 99 -17.50 1.21 1.67
N PRO A 100 -18.66 1.57 2.25
CA PRO A 100 -19.94 1.56 1.53
C PRO A 100 -20.09 2.72 0.55
N THR A 101 -19.39 3.85 0.79
CA THR A 101 -19.40 5.01 -0.12
C THR A 101 -18.01 5.63 -0.24
N GLN A 102 -17.80 6.41 -1.30
CA GLN A 102 -16.54 7.12 -1.54
C GLN A 102 -16.22 8.16 -0.45
N ASP A 103 -17.23 8.74 0.22
CA ASP A 103 -16.98 9.74 1.26
C ASP A 103 -16.44 9.06 2.51
N ILE A 104 -17.03 7.93 2.91
CA ILE A 104 -16.52 7.07 3.99
C ILE A 104 -15.10 6.63 3.67
N ASN A 105 -14.87 6.13 2.46
CA ASN A 105 -13.55 5.72 1.99
C ASN A 105 -12.53 6.86 2.13
N SER A 106 -12.86 8.07 1.68
CA SER A 106 -11.97 9.23 1.73
C SER A 106 -11.56 9.59 3.17
N ARG A 107 -12.47 9.46 4.14
CA ARG A 107 -12.22 9.76 5.56
C ARG A 107 -11.17 8.82 6.17
N PHE A 108 -11.26 7.52 5.90
CA PHE A 108 -10.23 6.57 6.31
C PHE A 108 -8.93 6.77 5.53
N ASN A 109 -8.99 7.04 4.23
CA ASN A 109 -7.80 7.18 3.40
C ASN A 109 -6.88 8.33 3.81
N LYS A 110 -7.41 9.38 4.44
CA LYS A 110 -6.62 10.48 5.01
C LYS A 110 -5.53 9.99 5.97
N MET A 111 -5.77 8.91 6.72
CA MET A 111 -4.77 8.34 7.63
C MET A 111 -3.51 7.88 6.88
N PHE A 112 -3.65 7.42 5.64
CA PHE A 112 -2.53 6.93 4.82
C PHE A 112 -1.87 8.02 3.98
N THR A 113 -2.58 9.12 3.71
CA THR A 113 -2.07 10.23 2.89
C THR A 113 -0.90 10.96 3.55
N LEU A 114 -0.94 11.17 4.86
CA LEU A 114 0.10 11.90 5.60
C LEU A 114 1.27 11.01 6.06
N LEU A 115 1.09 9.68 6.07
CA LEU A 115 2.10 8.74 6.54
C LEU A 115 3.45 8.83 5.81
N PRO A 116 3.50 8.88 4.46
CA PRO A 116 4.77 8.84 3.75
C PRO A 116 5.71 9.99 4.13
N ASP A 117 5.19 11.21 4.22
CA ASP A 117 5.97 12.38 4.62
C ASP A 117 6.44 12.28 6.09
N ARG A 118 5.54 11.88 7.01
CA ARG A 118 5.89 11.71 8.43
C ARG A 118 6.98 10.66 8.65
N ILE A 119 6.84 9.50 8.01
CA ILE A 119 7.80 8.40 8.12
C ILE A 119 9.14 8.78 7.52
N THR A 120 9.12 9.45 6.36
CA THR A 120 10.34 9.95 5.71
C THR A 120 11.06 10.93 6.63
N LYS A 121 10.35 11.91 7.22
CA LYS A 121 10.93 12.85 8.19
C LYS A 121 11.49 12.15 9.42
N GLN A 122 10.76 11.17 9.97
CA GLN A 122 11.19 10.39 11.13
C GLN A 122 12.49 9.61 10.85
N LEU A 123 12.60 8.97 9.69
CA LEU A 123 13.75 8.17 9.30
C LEU A 123 14.98 9.01 8.92
N ILE A 124 14.76 10.23 8.43
CA ILE A 124 15.84 11.19 8.15
C ILE A 124 16.40 11.77 9.45
N GLY A 125 15.52 11.99 10.43
CA GLY A 125 15.82 12.60 11.73
C GLY A 125 16.68 11.75 12.65
N THR A 126 16.85 12.25 13.88
CA THR A 126 17.45 11.50 14.99
C THR A 126 16.39 10.62 15.65
N ASN A 127 16.81 9.52 16.28
CA ASN A 127 16.00 8.64 17.15
C ASN A 127 15.18 7.50 16.51
N TYR A 128 15.21 7.29 15.18
CA TYR A 128 14.66 6.04 14.64
C TYR A 128 15.56 4.84 14.98
N TYR A 129 16.86 5.02 14.83
CA TYR A 129 17.87 4.00 15.14
C TYR A 129 18.44 4.22 16.53
N SER A 130 18.78 3.12 17.22
CA SER A 130 19.38 3.14 18.55
C SER A 130 20.74 3.86 18.61
N ASP A 131 21.44 3.96 17.48
CA ASP A 131 22.72 4.69 17.38
C ASP A 131 22.54 6.22 17.25
N GLY A 132 21.31 6.71 17.17
CA GLY A 132 20.98 8.14 17.09
C GLY A 132 21.48 8.85 15.83
N LYS A 133 21.94 8.12 14.80
CA LYS A 133 22.52 8.73 13.59
C LYS A 133 21.44 9.12 12.57
N THR A 134 21.50 10.36 12.08
CA THR A 134 20.67 10.88 10.97
C THR A 134 21.10 10.31 9.62
N LEU A 135 20.22 10.46 8.62
CA LEU A 135 20.54 10.19 7.21
C LEU A 135 21.83 10.90 6.77
N ASP A 136 21.93 12.20 7.03
CA ASP A 136 23.07 13.01 6.63
C ASP A 136 24.38 12.56 7.29
N LYS A 137 24.33 12.16 8.56
CA LYS A 137 25.50 11.65 9.28
C LYS A 137 25.99 10.34 8.68
N ARG A 138 25.08 9.42 8.35
CA ARG A 138 25.42 8.14 7.68
C ARG A 138 26.02 8.36 6.30
N LEU A 139 25.42 9.24 5.50
CA LEU A 139 25.94 9.60 4.18
C LEU A 139 27.29 10.29 4.27
N TRP A 140 27.49 11.18 5.25
CA TRP A 140 28.79 11.81 5.49
C TRP A 140 29.86 10.77 5.85
N GLU A 141 29.56 9.79 6.69
CA GLU A 141 30.51 8.71 7.02
C GLU A 141 30.89 7.90 5.78
N ILE A 142 29.90 7.53 4.94
CA ILE A 142 30.13 6.79 3.69
C ILE A 142 30.98 7.60 2.71
N THR A 143 30.58 8.84 2.42
CA THR A 143 31.31 9.66 1.42
C THR A 143 32.68 10.10 1.92
N SER A 144 32.84 10.31 3.24
CA SER A 144 34.16 10.58 3.84
C SER A 144 35.10 9.38 3.75
N LYS A 145 34.61 8.15 3.95
CA LYS A 145 35.44 6.95 3.72
C LYS A 145 35.84 6.81 2.25
N ASN A 146 34.91 7.05 1.33
CA ASN A 146 35.19 7.01 -0.11
C ASN A 146 36.26 8.05 -0.48
N SER A 147 36.12 9.28 0.03
CA SER A 147 37.07 10.37 -0.16
C SER A 147 38.49 10.01 0.32
N LYS A 148 38.61 9.40 1.51
CA LYS A 148 39.90 8.91 2.05
C LYS A 148 40.53 7.82 1.17
N ASP A 149 39.72 6.90 0.66
CA ASP A 149 40.22 5.85 -0.23
C ASP A 149 40.70 6.43 -1.58
N ILE A 150 39.96 7.39 -2.14
CA ILE A 150 40.34 8.10 -3.37
C ILE A 150 41.65 8.88 -3.16
N ASP A 151 41.78 9.62 -2.06
CA ASP A 151 43.01 10.34 -1.70
C ASP A 151 44.21 9.38 -1.59
N ARG A 152 44.03 8.23 -0.93
CA ARG A 152 45.07 7.19 -0.85
C ARG A 152 45.46 6.67 -2.24
N LEU A 153 44.48 6.35 -3.10
CA LEU A 153 44.72 5.89 -4.47
C LEU A 153 45.55 6.90 -5.25
N ILE A 154 45.22 8.19 -5.13
CA ILE A 154 45.96 9.25 -5.82
C ILE A 154 47.39 9.35 -5.30
N LYS A 155 47.59 9.36 -3.98
CA LYS A 155 48.94 9.43 -3.38
C LYS A 155 49.84 8.29 -3.84
N ILE A 156 49.32 7.07 -3.91
CA ILE A 156 50.05 5.90 -4.43
C ILE A 156 50.45 6.09 -5.89
N ASN A 157 49.52 6.53 -6.74
CA ASN A 157 49.78 6.75 -8.16
C ASN A 157 50.80 7.89 -8.40
N ILE A 158 50.70 8.96 -7.64
CA ILE A 158 51.65 10.07 -7.71
C ILE A 158 53.06 9.59 -7.28
N ALA A 159 53.16 8.82 -6.20
CA ALA A 159 54.45 8.26 -5.76
C ALA A 159 55.07 7.32 -6.80
N LYS A 160 54.24 6.65 -7.62
CA LYS A 160 54.67 5.81 -8.75
C LYS A 160 55.06 6.60 -10.00
N GLY A 161 54.91 7.93 -10.00
CA GLY A 161 55.17 8.77 -11.18
C GLY A 161 54.13 8.62 -12.29
N THR A 162 52.92 8.14 -11.98
CA THR A 162 51.82 7.99 -12.94
C THR A 162 51.45 9.35 -13.53
N ASN A 163 51.30 9.44 -14.86
CA ASN A 163 50.88 10.69 -15.50
C ASN A 163 49.38 10.97 -15.29
N ALA A 164 48.96 12.21 -15.54
CA ALA A 164 47.58 12.66 -15.28
C ALA A 164 46.49 11.86 -16.01
N LYS A 165 46.77 11.36 -17.23
CA LYS A 165 45.81 10.56 -18.00
C LYS A 165 45.62 9.19 -17.37
N ASP A 166 46.70 8.53 -16.98
CA ASP A 166 46.64 7.20 -16.37
C ASP A 166 46.06 7.26 -14.96
N LEU A 167 46.34 8.31 -14.19
CA LEU A 167 45.67 8.55 -12.90
C LEU A 167 44.16 8.73 -13.08
N ALA A 168 43.72 9.48 -14.10
CA ALA A 168 42.30 9.65 -14.39
C ALA A 168 41.62 8.33 -14.76
N ASN A 169 42.30 7.43 -15.49
CA ASN A 169 41.79 6.10 -15.82
C ASN A 169 41.71 5.19 -14.58
N GLU A 170 42.73 5.18 -13.72
CA GLU A 170 42.71 4.42 -12.46
C GLU A 170 41.57 4.90 -11.55
N LEU A 171 41.39 6.21 -11.41
CA LEU A 171 40.28 6.78 -10.65
C LEU A 171 38.92 6.45 -11.23
N ASP A 172 38.77 6.52 -12.55
CA ASP A 172 37.52 6.12 -13.19
C ASP A 172 37.22 4.66 -12.89
N SER A 173 38.22 3.78 -13.02
CA SER A 173 38.05 2.35 -12.74
C SER A 173 37.67 2.05 -11.29
N TYR A 174 38.04 2.93 -10.35
CA TYR A 174 37.75 2.76 -8.92
C TYR A 174 36.38 3.31 -8.51
N ILE A 175 36.03 4.48 -9.05
CA ILE A 175 34.84 5.23 -8.65
C ILE A 175 33.62 4.76 -9.45
N ASN A 176 33.79 4.51 -10.76
CA ASN A 176 32.72 4.10 -11.65
C ASN A 176 32.31 2.64 -11.37
N PRO A 177 31.11 2.39 -10.83
CA PRO A 177 30.69 1.03 -10.50
C PRO A 177 30.41 0.16 -11.72
N LYS A 178 30.29 0.76 -12.91
CA LYS A 178 30.14 0.07 -14.19
C LYS A 178 31.48 -0.25 -14.86
N SER A 179 32.60 0.17 -14.26
CA SER A 179 33.92 -0.22 -14.73
C SER A 179 34.10 -1.74 -14.62
N GLY A 180 34.42 -2.39 -15.74
CA GLY A 180 34.89 -3.77 -15.77
C GLY A 180 36.37 -3.92 -15.39
N VAL A 181 37.08 -2.80 -15.22
CA VAL A 181 38.50 -2.76 -14.88
C VAL A 181 38.67 -2.60 -13.38
N ILE A 182 39.47 -3.48 -12.78
CA ILE A 182 39.88 -3.37 -11.38
C ILE A 182 41.09 -2.44 -11.31
N PRO A 183 41.11 -1.42 -10.43
CA PRO A 183 42.25 -0.53 -10.27
C PRO A 183 43.50 -1.31 -9.84
N LYS A 184 44.64 -1.04 -10.47
CA LYS A 184 45.93 -1.70 -10.15
C LYS A 184 46.49 -1.24 -8.81
N THR A 185 45.97 -0.15 -8.28
CA THR A 185 46.47 0.54 -7.08
C THR A 185 45.60 0.32 -5.84
N LEU A 186 44.70 -0.65 -5.88
CA LEU A 186 43.87 -1.03 -4.74
C LEU A 186 44.72 -1.72 -3.64
N GLU A 187 44.75 -1.14 -2.45
CA GLU A 187 45.50 -1.66 -1.30
C GLU A 187 44.59 -2.21 -0.19
N SER A 188 45.18 -2.99 0.72
CA SER A 188 44.48 -3.46 1.92
C SER A 188 43.90 -2.30 2.76
N GLY A 189 42.65 -2.47 3.21
CA GLY A 189 41.87 -1.46 3.94
C GLY A 189 41.04 -0.51 3.05
N MET A 190 41.26 -0.52 1.73
CA MET A 190 40.41 0.20 0.77
C MET A 190 39.14 -0.59 0.45
N SER A 191 38.08 0.12 0.12
CA SER A 191 36.81 -0.49 -0.26
C SER A 191 36.92 -1.09 -1.67
N LYS A 192 36.64 -2.39 -1.85
CA LYS A 192 36.69 -3.00 -3.20
C LYS A 192 35.75 -2.32 -4.21
N LYS A 193 34.59 -1.86 -3.74
CA LYS A 193 33.62 -1.06 -4.50
C LYS A 193 33.10 0.04 -3.60
N ILE A 194 33.45 1.29 -3.88
CA ILE A 194 33.09 2.43 -3.01
C ILE A 194 31.58 2.72 -2.99
N SER A 195 30.85 2.31 -4.03
CA SER A 195 29.38 2.48 -4.10
C SER A 195 28.61 1.48 -3.25
N TYR A 196 29.23 0.37 -2.84
CA TYR A 196 28.52 -0.75 -2.21
C TYR A 196 27.87 -0.37 -0.88
N GLN A 197 28.54 0.42 -0.04
CA GLN A 197 27.97 0.84 1.24
C GLN A 197 26.78 1.79 1.05
N ALA A 198 26.84 2.68 0.05
CA ALA A 198 25.71 3.53 -0.29
C ALA A 198 24.52 2.71 -0.81
N GLN A 199 24.75 1.68 -1.61
CA GLN A 199 23.68 0.77 -2.06
C GLN A 199 23.03 0.03 -0.89
N ARG A 200 23.83 -0.56 0.01
CA ARG A 200 23.29 -1.25 1.20
C ARG A 200 22.46 -0.30 2.06
N PHE A 201 22.97 0.91 2.24
CA PHE A 201 22.29 1.93 3.01
C PHE A 201 20.97 2.34 2.36
N SER A 202 20.97 2.64 1.07
CA SER A 202 19.75 2.94 0.29
C SER A 202 18.71 1.82 0.41
N ARG A 203 19.10 0.56 0.18
CA ARG A 203 18.19 -0.59 0.31
C ARG A 203 17.57 -0.69 1.69
N THR A 204 18.40 -0.55 2.74
CA THR A 204 17.94 -0.59 4.14
C THR A 204 16.95 0.54 4.41
N SER A 205 17.26 1.77 3.99
CA SER A 205 16.39 2.92 4.19
C SER A 205 15.04 2.76 3.51
N LEU A 206 15.00 2.26 2.27
CA LEU A 206 13.76 2.02 1.53
C LEU A 206 12.92 0.90 2.17
N THR A 207 13.55 -0.20 2.60
CA THR A 207 12.83 -1.28 3.30
C THR A 207 12.28 -0.81 4.64
N HIS A 208 13.06 -0.05 5.42
CA HIS A 208 12.59 0.48 6.70
C HIS A 208 11.44 1.47 6.51
N ALA A 209 11.50 2.34 5.51
CA ALA A 209 10.39 3.22 5.14
C ALA A 209 9.12 2.43 4.78
N ASN A 210 9.26 1.32 4.04
CA ASN A 210 8.15 0.45 3.69
C ASN A 210 7.53 -0.23 4.93
N ASN A 211 8.37 -0.83 5.76
CA ASN A 211 7.96 -1.59 6.95
C ASN A 211 7.34 -0.66 8.00
N GLU A 212 7.92 0.51 8.23
CA GLU A 212 7.36 1.51 9.15
C GLU A 212 5.98 2.00 8.67
N SER A 213 5.76 2.11 7.36
CA SER A 213 4.43 2.45 6.81
C SER A 213 3.39 1.37 7.08
N TYR A 214 3.75 0.09 7.00
CA TYR A 214 2.86 -0.99 7.42
C TYR A 214 2.61 -0.96 8.93
N ILE A 215 3.63 -0.70 9.74
CA ILE A 215 3.49 -0.61 11.21
C ILE A 215 2.56 0.54 11.60
N GLN A 216 2.87 1.77 11.17
CA GLN A 216 2.10 2.95 11.57
C GLN A 216 0.69 2.95 10.96
N GLY A 217 0.55 2.52 9.70
CA GLY A 217 -0.76 2.34 9.08
C GLY A 217 -1.61 1.31 9.82
N SER A 218 -1.00 0.20 10.29
CA SER A 218 -1.70 -0.81 11.07
C SER A 218 -2.09 -0.35 12.47
N LYS A 219 -1.34 0.57 13.10
CA LYS A 219 -1.72 1.18 14.40
C LYS A 219 -2.98 2.05 14.29
N MET A 220 -3.15 2.73 13.15
CA MET A 220 -4.29 3.62 12.92
C MET A 220 -5.49 2.90 12.31
N ASN A 221 -5.32 1.70 11.76
CA ASN A 221 -6.39 0.97 11.08
C ASN A 221 -7.26 0.18 12.10
N PRO A 222 -8.56 0.53 12.28
CA PRO A 222 -9.45 -0.18 13.21
C PRO A 222 -9.77 -1.62 12.80
N PHE A 223 -9.44 -2.03 11.58
CA PHE A 223 -9.59 -3.39 11.07
C PHE A 223 -8.26 -4.14 10.97
N SER A 224 -7.18 -3.61 11.53
CA SER A 224 -5.92 -4.32 11.61
C SER A 224 -5.95 -5.34 12.75
N LYS A 225 -5.47 -6.55 12.46
CA LYS A 225 -5.11 -7.55 13.49
C LYS A 225 -3.66 -7.38 13.94
N GLY A 226 -2.81 -6.87 13.06
CA GLY A 226 -1.38 -6.71 13.31
C GLY A 226 -0.58 -6.57 12.01
N VAL A 227 0.73 -6.70 12.12
CA VAL A 227 1.64 -6.78 10.96
C VAL A 227 2.27 -8.16 10.89
N LYS A 228 2.31 -8.73 9.69
CA LYS A 228 2.90 -10.03 9.42
C LYS A 228 4.33 -9.88 8.93
N TRP A 229 5.25 -10.60 9.56
CA TRP A 229 6.61 -10.78 9.07
C TRP A 229 6.64 -11.84 7.98
N ASN A 230 7.11 -11.48 6.79
CA ASN A 230 7.23 -12.37 5.65
C ASN A 230 8.70 -12.57 5.28
N LEU A 231 9.10 -13.83 5.15
CA LEU A 231 10.42 -14.17 4.62
C LEU A 231 10.51 -13.78 3.15
N SER A 232 11.69 -13.29 2.76
CA SER A 232 12.02 -13.15 1.35
C SER A 232 11.99 -14.52 0.66
N PRO A 233 11.52 -14.61 -0.60
CA PRO A 233 11.72 -15.81 -1.41
C PRO A 233 13.19 -16.21 -1.56
N SER A 234 14.11 -15.26 -1.37
CA SER A 234 15.57 -15.51 -1.39
C SER A 234 16.16 -15.82 -0.02
N HIS A 235 15.37 -15.93 1.05
CA HIS A 235 15.86 -16.11 2.42
C HIS A 235 16.69 -17.39 2.55
N SER A 236 16.06 -18.54 2.33
CA SER A 236 16.70 -19.86 2.46
C SER A 236 17.93 -20.01 1.55
N SER A 237 17.87 -19.53 0.30
CA SER A 237 18.99 -19.63 -0.63
C SER A 237 20.19 -18.78 -0.21
N ARG A 238 19.96 -17.56 0.32
CA ARG A 238 21.02 -16.70 0.88
C ARG A 238 21.59 -17.23 2.18
N MET A 239 20.80 -17.99 2.91
CA MET A 239 21.20 -18.67 4.13
C MET A 239 21.87 -20.04 3.89
N HIS A 240 22.00 -20.46 2.64
CA HIS A 240 22.49 -21.80 2.28
C HIS A 240 21.74 -22.93 3.00
N GLY A 241 20.41 -22.79 3.10
CA GLY A 241 19.53 -23.77 3.73
C GLY A 241 19.52 -23.75 5.27
N LYS A 242 20.26 -22.83 5.90
CA LYS A 242 20.23 -22.62 7.36
C LYS A 242 19.05 -21.74 7.76
N THR A 243 18.69 -21.80 9.04
CA THR A 243 17.69 -20.92 9.65
C THR A 243 18.36 -19.84 10.51
N ASP A 244 17.70 -18.70 10.64
CA ASP A 244 18.07 -17.63 11.56
C ASP A 244 16.86 -17.07 12.32
N ILE A 245 17.06 -15.94 12.99
CA ILE A 245 16.02 -15.25 13.75
C ILE A 245 14.84 -14.80 12.88
N CYS A 246 15.02 -14.57 11.58
CA CYS A 246 13.93 -14.22 10.68
C CYS A 246 12.96 -15.39 10.52
N ASP A 247 13.45 -16.64 10.53
CA ASP A 247 12.61 -17.83 10.52
C ASP A 247 11.79 -17.92 11.81
N THR A 248 12.39 -17.61 12.96
CA THR A 248 11.63 -17.47 14.21
C THR A 248 10.57 -16.38 14.08
N TYR A 249 10.94 -15.22 13.52
CA TYR A 249 10.01 -14.12 13.38
C TYR A 249 8.81 -14.45 12.49
N ALA A 250 9.02 -15.23 11.43
CA ALA A 250 8.00 -15.63 10.48
C ALA A 250 7.08 -16.75 10.98
N ASN A 251 7.55 -17.60 11.91
CA ASN A 251 6.84 -18.83 12.32
C ASN A 251 6.23 -18.77 13.73
N GLN A 252 6.58 -17.78 14.55
CA GLN A 252 6.02 -17.61 15.90
C GLN A 252 4.53 -17.24 15.86
N ASP A 253 3.77 -17.59 16.90
CA ASP A 253 2.40 -17.11 17.14
C ASP A 253 2.20 -16.80 18.64
N LEU A 254 3.16 -16.08 19.23
CA LEU A 254 3.21 -15.76 20.66
C LEU A 254 2.13 -14.75 21.09
N TYR A 255 1.50 -14.08 20.12
CA TYR A 255 0.47 -13.07 20.35
C TYR A 255 -0.94 -13.55 20.00
N GLU A 256 -1.09 -14.80 19.54
CA GLU A 256 -2.38 -15.39 19.13
C GLU A 256 -3.08 -14.59 18.01
N LEU A 257 -2.28 -13.95 17.15
CA LEU A 257 -2.75 -13.16 16.00
C LEU A 257 -2.58 -13.91 14.67
N GLY A 258 -2.00 -15.11 14.72
CA GLY A 258 -1.64 -15.94 13.59
C GLY A 258 -0.13 -15.99 13.36
N THR A 259 0.30 -17.03 12.65
CA THR A 259 1.72 -17.30 12.36
C THR A 259 2.43 -16.10 11.72
N GLY A 260 3.47 -15.63 12.41
CA GLY A 260 4.32 -14.52 12.02
C GLY A 260 3.68 -13.14 12.22
N VAL A 261 2.55 -13.05 12.90
CA VAL A 261 1.81 -11.79 13.12
C VAL A 261 2.20 -11.18 14.47
N TYR A 262 2.42 -9.87 14.46
CA TYR A 262 2.82 -9.07 15.61
C TYR A 262 1.81 -7.95 15.86
N PRO A 263 1.56 -7.59 17.13
CA PRO A 263 1.08 -6.27 17.47
C PRO A 263 2.01 -5.21 16.80
N PRO A 264 1.47 -4.14 16.20
CA PRO A 264 2.30 -3.20 15.43
C PRO A 264 3.46 -2.56 16.24
N ASP A 265 3.31 -2.39 17.55
CA ASP A 265 4.34 -1.85 18.45
C ASP A 265 5.41 -2.89 18.87
N LYS A 266 5.19 -4.18 18.55
CA LYS A 266 6.10 -5.30 18.87
C LYS A 266 6.78 -5.89 17.64
N ALA A 267 6.47 -5.40 16.45
CA ALA A 267 7.09 -5.87 15.22
C ALA A 267 8.60 -5.59 15.23
N PRO A 268 9.45 -6.59 14.94
CA PRO A 268 10.89 -6.39 14.95
C PRO A 268 11.33 -5.48 13.79
N ILE A 269 12.44 -4.77 13.99
CA ILE A 269 13.09 -3.98 12.94
C ILE A 269 13.95 -4.90 12.09
N GLU A 270 13.91 -4.72 10.77
CA GLU A 270 14.73 -5.49 9.84
C GLU A 270 16.23 -5.24 10.06
N HIS A 271 17.05 -6.26 9.87
CA HIS A 271 18.50 -6.09 9.85
C HIS A 271 18.95 -5.38 8.55
N PRO A 272 20.08 -4.64 8.58
CA PRO A 272 20.59 -3.99 7.38
C PRO A 272 20.78 -4.96 6.20
N ASN A 273 20.42 -4.49 5.00
CA ASN A 273 20.47 -5.27 3.76
C ASN A 273 19.64 -6.57 3.79
N GLY A 274 18.63 -6.64 4.67
CA GLY A 274 17.60 -7.66 4.63
C GLY A 274 16.72 -7.54 3.38
N LEU A 275 15.99 -8.62 3.11
CA LEU A 275 14.98 -8.68 2.04
C LEU A 275 13.62 -9.15 2.58
N CYS A 276 13.52 -9.35 3.89
CA CYS A 276 12.29 -9.73 4.56
C CYS A 276 11.39 -8.50 4.66
N TYR A 277 10.09 -8.70 4.84
CA TYR A 277 9.16 -7.60 4.67
C TYR A 277 7.91 -7.75 5.51
N LEU A 278 7.31 -6.61 5.84
CA LEU A 278 6.05 -6.55 6.54
C LEU A 278 4.88 -6.40 5.58
N THR A 279 3.73 -6.92 5.99
CA THR A 279 2.41 -6.65 5.41
C THR A 279 1.39 -6.51 6.53
N SER A 280 0.30 -5.77 6.32
CA SER A 280 -0.80 -5.74 7.29
C SER A 280 -1.61 -7.04 7.25
N GLU A 281 -1.92 -7.59 8.42
CA GLU A 281 -2.91 -8.65 8.59
C GLU A 281 -4.21 -7.99 9.07
N VAL A 282 -5.31 -8.23 8.36
CA VAL A 282 -6.57 -7.48 8.53
C VAL A 282 -7.75 -8.41 8.80
N VAL A 283 -8.84 -7.83 9.33
CA VAL A 283 -10.14 -8.51 9.44
C VAL A 283 -10.60 -8.98 8.05
N PRO A 284 -11.31 -10.12 7.93
CA PRO A 284 -11.88 -10.53 6.64
C PRO A 284 -12.80 -9.45 6.05
N ILE A 285 -12.69 -9.24 4.74
CA ILE A 285 -13.37 -8.16 3.99
C ILE A 285 -14.87 -8.09 4.31
N GLU A 286 -15.59 -9.21 4.25
CA GLU A 286 -17.05 -9.22 4.43
C GLU A 286 -17.44 -8.81 5.86
N LYS A 287 -16.73 -9.33 6.86
CA LYS A 287 -16.96 -8.97 8.26
C LYS A 287 -16.66 -7.50 8.54
N ALA A 288 -15.55 -6.99 8.01
CA ALA A 288 -15.20 -5.58 8.18
C ALA A 288 -16.16 -4.63 7.45
N ARG A 289 -16.66 -5.03 6.28
CA ARG A 289 -17.69 -4.28 5.55
C ARG A 289 -18.98 -4.21 6.35
N GLU A 290 -19.45 -5.34 6.86
CA GLU A 290 -20.67 -5.41 7.68
C GLU A 290 -20.56 -4.51 8.91
N GLU A 291 -19.49 -4.68 9.71
CA GLU A 291 -19.24 -3.85 10.89
C GLU A 291 -19.13 -2.35 10.58
N LEU A 292 -18.60 -1.98 9.41
CA LEU A 292 -18.51 -0.59 8.98
C LEU A 292 -19.88 -0.04 8.54
N ILE A 293 -20.68 -0.83 7.82
CA ILE A 293 -22.03 -0.44 7.40
C ILE A 293 -22.93 -0.23 8.63
N ASP A 294 -22.90 -1.16 9.57
CA ASP A 294 -23.72 -1.10 10.78
C ASP A 294 -23.35 0.15 11.60
N TRP A 295 -22.05 0.43 11.75
CA TRP A 295 -21.58 1.64 12.43
C TRP A 295 -22.02 2.94 11.75
N VAL A 296 -21.92 3.00 10.41
CA VAL A 296 -22.37 4.17 9.65
C VAL A 296 -23.89 4.36 9.74
N ASN A 297 -24.66 3.28 9.91
CA ASN A 297 -26.10 3.31 10.12
C ASN A 297 -26.50 3.65 11.58
N GLY A 298 -25.54 3.96 12.45
CA GLY A 298 -25.78 4.39 13.82
C GLY A 298 -25.73 3.28 14.88
N GLU A 299 -25.36 2.06 14.50
CA GLU A 299 -25.08 1.02 15.49
C GLU A 299 -23.74 1.29 16.21
N GLY A 300 -23.66 0.98 17.49
CA GLY A 300 -22.44 1.22 18.27
C GLY A 300 -21.31 0.28 17.86
N ASN A 301 -20.09 0.81 17.72
CA ASN A 301 -18.92 -0.01 17.41
C ASN A 301 -17.67 0.55 18.10
N HIS A 302 -17.34 -0.01 19.27
CA HIS A 302 -16.30 0.51 20.15
C HIS A 302 -14.95 0.79 19.45
N LYS A 303 -14.52 -0.05 18.51
CA LYS A 303 -13.25 0.15 17.80
C LYS A 303 -13.29 1.30 16.78
N LEU A 304 -14.43 1.50 16.11
CA LEU A 304 -14.62 2.60 15.17
C LEU A 304 -14.89 3.91 15.92
N ASP A 305 -15.63 3.86 17.02
CA ASP A 305 -15.84 4.98 17.94
C ASP A 305 -14.51 5.45 18.53
N LYS A 306 -13.68 4.51 19.01
CA LYS A 306 -12.32 4.81 19.49
C LYS A 306 -11.46 5.42 18.38
N TRP A 307 -11.48 4.85 17.18
CA TRP A 307 -10.74 5.40 16.04
C TRP A 307 -11.16 6.84 15.71
N LEU A 308 -12.46 7.10 15.67
CA LEU A 308 -13.00 8.44 15.42
C LEU A 308 -12.57 9.43 16.51
N ASN A 309 -12.56 9.00 17.77
CA ASN A 309 -12.12 9.83 18.88
C ASN A 309 -10.61 10.13 18.85
N ASP A 310 -9.80 9.11 18.55
CA ASP A 310 -8.34 9.19 18.54
C ASP A 310 -7.83 10.02 17.35
N TYR A 311 -8.46 9.90 16.18
CA TYR A 311 -7.92 10.43 14.92
C TYR A 311 -8.86 11.35 14.12
N GLY A 312 -10.14 11.42 14.48
CA GLY A 312 -11.14 12.18 13.71
C GLY A 312 -10.75 13.64 13.54
N GLU A 313 -10.38 14.30 14.62
CA GLU A 313 -9.95 15.71 14.63
C GLU A 313 -8.73 15.94 13.73
N GLU A 314 -7.72 15.07 13.83
CA GLU A 314 -6.51 15.14 13.01
C GLU A 314 -6.81 15.04 11.51
N PHE A 315 -7.80 14.24 11.15
CA PHE A 315 -8.22 14.04 9.75
C PHE A 315 -9.38 14.95 9.34
N GLY A 316 -9.75 15.94 10.16
CA GLY A 316 -10.82 16.89 9.87
C GLY A 316 -12.18 16.19 9.72
N ILE A 317 -12.47 15.28 10.64
CA ILE A 317 -13.76 14.61 10.84
C ILE A 317 -14.31 15.14 12.16
N ASP A 318 -15.48 15.78 12.14
CA ASP A 318 -16.09 16.31 13.35
C ASP A 318 -16.58 15.16 14.23
N LYS A 319 -16.35 15.23 15.55
CA LYS A 319 -16.82 14.22 16.51
C LYS A 319 -18.36 14.15 16.55
N ASN A 320 -19.04 15.24 16.19
CA ASN A 320 -20.51 15.29 16.06
C ASN A 320 -21.03 14.79 14.70
N GLU A 321 -20.16 14.49 13.73
CA GLU A 321 -20.55 13.96 12.41
C GLU A 321 -21.01 12.50 12.46
N SER A 322 -21.06 11.79 13.60
CA SER A 322 -21.67 10.45 13.65
C SER A 322 -23.11 10.44 13.14
N LYS A 323 -23.85 11.55 13.32
CA LYS A 323 -25.16 11.80 12.69
C LYS A 323 -25.06 12.14 11.19
N SER A 324 -23.99 12.81 10.76
CA SER A 324 -23.71 13.12 9.35
C SER A 324 -23.34 11.87 8.54
N PHE A 325 -22.73 10.85 9.16
CA PHE A 325 -22.47 9.56 8.53
C PHE A 325 -23.78 8.86 8.10
N SER A 326 -24.79 8.85 8.99
CA SER A 326 -26.13 8.35 8.68
C SER A 326 -26.88 9.22 7.66
N GLU A 327 -26.74 10.55 7.72
CA GLU A 327 -27.38 11.48 6.76
C GLU A 327 -26.73 11.43 5.37
N LEU A 328 -25.41 11.27 5.26
CA LEU A 328 -24.67 11.13 4.00
C LEU A 328 -24.97 9.79 3.31
N VAL A 329 -25.13 8.72 4.08
CA VAL A 329 -25.66 7.45 3.55
C VAL A 329 -27.09 7.64 3.10
N ALA A 330 -27.98 8.25 3.90
CA ALA A 330 -29.36 8.51 3.50
C ALA A 330 -29.48 9.38 2.22
N LEU A 331 -28.67 10.42 2.06
CA LEU A 331 -28.64 11.33 0.90
C LEU A 331 -28.05 10.68 -0.36
N LYS A 332 -27.15 9.69 -0.23
CA LYS A 332 -26.64 8.88 -1.35
C LYS A 332 -27.49 7.65 -1.63
N GLU A 333 -28.23 7.11 -0.66
CA GLU A 333 -29.24 6.07 -0.86
C GLU A 333 -30.38 6.57 -1.76
N GLU A 334 -30.70 7.86 -1.72
CA GLU A 334 -31.61 8.50 -2.68
C GLU A 334 -31.06 8.58 -4.12
N ASN A 335 -29.73 8.62 -4.31
CA ASN A 335 -29.11 8.93 -5.62
C ASN A 335 -28.23 7.83 -6.23
N SER A 336 -27.86 6.75 -5.51
CA SER A 336 -26.88 5.76 -6.00
C SER A 336 -27.42 4.36 -6.26
N GLY A 337 -28.72 4.11 -6.10
CA GLY A 337 -29.31 2.79 -6.39
C GLY A 337 -28.81 1.63 -5.51
N ILE A 338 -27.95 1.91 -4.52
CA ILE A 338 -27.59 0.98 -3.44
C ILE A 338 -28.48 1.32 -2.25
N ILE A 339 -29.76 0.95 -2.35
CA ILE A 339 -30.66 0.93 -1.20
C ILE A 339 -30.14 -0.15 -0.25
N ASN A 340 -30.01 0.15 1.05
CA ASN A 340 -29.96 -0.85 2.10
C ASN A 340 -31.24 -1.71 2.02
N ASN A 341 -31.17 -2.79 1.25
CA ASN A 341 -32.31 -3.63 0.98
C ASN A 341 -32.64 -4.56 2.17
N LYS A 342 -31.86 -4.53 3.28
CA LYS A 342 -32.18 -5.32 4.49
C LYS A 342 -33.57 -5.00 5.05
N LYS A 343 -34.10 -3.78 4.85
CA LYS A 343 -35.49 -3.44 5.25
C LYS A 343 -36.55 -4.36 4.64
N TRP A 344 -36.27 -4.92 3.47
CA TRP A 344 -37.18 -5.86 2.81
C TRP A 344 -37.27 -7.21 3.53
N LEU A 345 -36.31 -7.56 4.38
CA LEU A 345 -36.33 -8.80 5.16
C LEU A 345 -37.52 -8.87 6.13
N GLU A 346 -38.01 -7.71 6.58
CA GLU A 346 -39.16 -7.59 7.48
C GLU A 346 -40.45 -7.13 6.77
N SER A 347 -40.40 -6.88 5.45
CA SER A 347 -41.53 -6.36 4.70
C SER A 347 -42.67 -7.37 4.56
N ASN A 348 -43.91 -6.88 4.51
CA ASN A 348 -45.11 -7.67 4.26
C ASN A 348 -45.85 -7.16 3.02
N PHE A 349 -46.87 -7.88 2.57
CA PHE A 349 -47.88 -7.30 1.70
C PHE A 349 -48.71 -6.28 2.49
N SER A 350 -49.33 -5.32 1.82
CA SER A 350 -50.05 -4.23 2.50
C SER A 350 -51.25 -4.67 3.34
N SER A 351 -51.72 -5.91 3.17
CA SER A 351 -52.69 -6.56 4.05
C SER A 351 -52.68 -8.07 3.82
N GLU A 352 -53.13 -8.82 4.81
CA GLU A 352 -53.31 -10.28 4.73
C GLU A 352 -54.21 -10.69 3.55
N LYS A 353 -55.31 -9.96 3.32
CA LYS A 353 -56.18 -10.20 2.16
C LYS A 353 -55.44 -10.12 0.82
N LYS A 354 -54.50 -9.17 0.66
CA LYS A 354 -53.70 -9.08 -0.57
C LYS A 354 -52.66 -10.20 -0.67
N PHE A 355 -52.08 -10.60 0.46
CA PHE A 355 -51.16 -11.72 0.53
C PHE A 355 -51.84 -13.02 0.09
N ASN A 356 -53.00 -13.34 0.67
CA ASN A 356 -53.76 -14.57 0.38
C ASN A 356 -54.16 -14.63 -1.10
N LYS A 357 -54.66 -13.51 -1.66
CA LYS A 357 -54.98 -13.43 -3.09
C LYS A 357 -53.75 -13.64 -3.99
N HIS A 358 -52.57 -13.21 -3.54
CA HIS A 358 -51.33 -13.36 -4.29
C HIS A 358 -50.82 -14.81 -4.22
N ILE A 359 -50.93 -15.45 -3.06
CA ILE A 359 -50.65 -16.88 -2.86
C ILE A 359 -51.52 -17.74 -3.78
N GLU A 360 -52.84 -17.54 -3.78
CA GLU A 360 -53.78 -18.29 -4.64
C GLU A 360 -53.35 -18.25 -6.11
N LYS A 361 -52.78 -17.13 -6.54
CA LYS A 361 -52.41 -16.90 -7.93
C LYS A 361 -51.02 -17.42 -8.29
N HIS A 362 -50.06 -17.43 -7.37
CA HIS A 362 -48.64 -17.60 -7.72
C HIS A 362 -47.87 -18.63 -6.89
N LEU A 363 -48.39 -19.09 -5.75
CA LEU A 363 -47.68 -20.05 -4.90
C LEU A 363 -47.40 -21.37 -5.65
N HIS A 364 -48.35 -21.81 -6.47
CA HIS A 364 -48.22 -23.03 -7.28
C HIS A 364 -47.06 -23.01 -8.28
N GLU A 365 -46.51 -21.83 -8.61
CA GLU A 365 -45.35 -21.67 -9.50
C GLU A 365 -44.04 -22.10 -8.82
N TYR A 366 -44.04 -22.33 -7.50
CA TYR A 366 -42.86 -22.61 -6.69
C TYR A 366 -42.81 -24.05 -6.14
N GLY A 367 -43.72 -24.92 -6.57
CA GLY A 367 -43.83 -26.29 -6.08
C GLY A 367 -44.34 -26.36 -4.64
N ASP A 368 -43.86 -27.34 -3.87
CA ASP A 368 -44.32 -27.60 -2.50
C ASP A 368 -43.57 -26.72 -1.48
N ILE A 369 -43.85 -25.42 -1.49
CA ILE A 369 -43.36 -24.48 -0.47
C ILE A 369 -44.50 -23.90 0.36
N THR A 370 -44.20 -23.57 1.61
CA THR A 370 -45.15 -22.92 2.52
C THR A 370 -45.36 -21.45 2.16
N GLU A 371 -46.49 -20.89 2.58
CA GLU A 371 -46.78 -19.45 2.44
C GLU A 371 -45.69 -18.56 3.05
N LYS A 372 -45.11 -19.00 4.18
CA LYS A 372 -44.01 -18.30 4.86
C LYS A 372 -42.71 -18.32 4.03
N GLU A 373 -42.38 -19.45 3.41
CA GLU A 373 -41.21 -19.56 2.53
C GLU A 373 -41.38 -18.74 1.25
N TYR A 374 -42.59 -18.67 0.71
CA TYR A 374 -42.93 -17.81 -0.42
C TYR A 374 -42.76 -16.33 -0.08
N LEU A 375 -43.29 -15.90 1.08
CA LEU A 375 -43.09 -14.54 1.57
C LEU A 375 -41.61 -14.21 1.76
N ASN A 376 -40.85 -15.13 2.35
CA ASN A 376 -39.41 -14.97 2.54
C ASN A 376 -38.65 -14.92 1.21
N SER A 377 -39.09 -15.65 0.18
CA SER A 377 -38.50 -15.55 -1.17
C SER A 377 -38.63 -14.12 -1.73
N ALA A 378 -39.78 -13.48 -1.55
CA ALA A 378 -40.01 -12.10 -1.99
C ALA A 378 -39.11 -11.12 -1.24
N ARG A 379 -39.05 -11.26 0.08
CA ARG A 379 -38.20 -10.48 0.98
C ARG A 379 -36.73 -10.59 0.61
N ASN A 380 -36.23 -11.82 0.47
CA ASN A 380 -34.84 -12.11 0.14
C ASN A 380 -34.46 -11.57 -1.24
N LEU A 381 -35.33 -11.72 -2.25
CA LEU A 381 -35.05 -11.21 -3.58
C LEU A 381 -35.02 -9.67 -3.61
N LEU A 382 -35.97 -9.02 -2.93
CA LEU A 382 -35.98 -7.56 -2.77
C LEU A 382 -34.79 -7.07 -1.93
N ALA A 383 -34.37 -7.85 -0.94
CA ALA A 383 -33.19 -7.64 -0.09
C ALA A 383 -31.84 -7.82 -0.81
N SER A 384 -31.84 -8.53 -1.94
CA SER A 384 -30.61 -8.94 -2.59
C SER A 384 -29.91 -7.80 -3.34
N PRO A 385 -28.57 -7.74 -3.31
CA PRO A 385 -27.81 -6.80 -4.11
C PRO A 385 -27.92 -7.14 -5.61
N VAL A 386 -27.86 -6.11 -6.46
CA VAL A 386 -27.81 -6.27 -7.92
C VAL A 386 -26.40 -6.74 -8.32
N LYS A 387 -26.18 -8.05 -8.26
CA LYS A 387 -24.91 -8.71 -8.59
C LYS A 387 -25.15 -10.12 -9.13
N GLY A 388 -24.31 -10.55 -10.07
CA GLY A 388 -24.36 -11.90 -10.62
C GLY A 388 -25.65 -12.17 -11.38
N ASP A 389 -26.48 -13.07 -10.85
CA ASP A 389 -27.75 -13.45 -11.46
C ASP A 389 -28.92 -12.53 -11.12
N ILE A 390 -28.73 -11.62 -10.16
CA ILE A 390 -29.76 -10.71 -9.70
C ILE A 390 -29.61 -9.37 -10.41
N GLN A 391 -30.62 -8.99 -11.17
CA GLN A 391 -30.78 -7.70 -11.82
C GLN A 391 -31.83 -6.87 -11.09
N GLY A 392 -31.74 -5.54 -11.19
CA GLY A 392 -32.69 -4.67 -10.54
C GLY A 392 -32.57 -3.21 -10.96
N PHE A 393 -33.65 -2.46 -10.79
CA PHE A 393 -33.70 -1.00 -10.97
C PHE A 393 -34.77 -0.39 -10.06
N ILE A 394 -34.81 0.94 -9.99
CA ILE A 394 -35.84 1.71 -9.28
C ILE A 394 -36.58 2.53 -10.32
N SER A 395 -37.92 2.47 -10.33
CA SER A 395 -38.73 3.24 -11.27
C SER A 395 -38.81 4.71 -10.87
N ALA A 396 -39.32 5.56 -11.78
CA ALA A 396 -39.48 6.98 -11.49
C ALA A 396 -40.39 7.28 -10.28
N LEU A 397 -41.32 6.38 -9.97
CA LEU A 397 -42.24 6.47 -8.83
C LEU A 397 -41.69 5.80 -7.56
N GLY A 398 -40.42 5.37 -7.55
CA GLY A 398 -39.75 4.78 -6.40
C GLY A 398 -40.03 3.29 -6.18
N PHE A 399 -40.63 2.59 -7.15
CA PHE A 399 -40.84 1.15 -7.05
C PHE A 399 -39.54 0.41 -7.32
N ILE A 400 -39.23 -0.59 -6.51
CA ILE A 400 -38.03 -1.42 -6.68
C ILE A 400 -38.40 -2.65 -7.49
N PHE A 401 -37.65 -2.89 -8.56
CA PHE A 401 -37.77 -4.06 -9.40
C PHE A 401 -36.54 -4.96 -9.17
N ARG A 402 -36.78 -6.26 -9.00
CA ARG A 402 -35.74 -7.29 -8.87
C ARG A 402 -36.10 -8.51 -9.71
N TYR A 403 -35.09 -9.04 -10.39
CA TYR A 403 -35.21 -10.25 -11.18
C TYR A 403 -34.00 -11.15 -10.97
N ASN A 404 -34.24 -12.43 -10.68
CA ASN A 404 -33.20 -13.45 -10.59
C ASN A 404 -33.22 -14.32 -11.83
N LYS A 405 -32.18 -14.21 -12.67
CA LYS A 405 -32.03 -14.99 -13.91
C LYS A 405 -31.97 -16.49 -13.67
N SER A 406 -31.39 -16.93 -12.56
CA SER A 406 -31.16 -18.35 -12.29
C SER A 406 -32.45 -19.08 -11.90
N THR A 407 -33.32 -18.43 -11.13
CA THR A 407 -34.58 -19.01 -10.63
C THR A 407 -35.81 -18.55 -11.41
N ASN A 408 -35.64 -17.60 -12.33
CA ASN A 408 -36.72 -16.90 -13.03
C ASN A 408 -37.70 -16.22 -12.07
N ASP A 409 -37.22 -15.71 -10.93
CA ASP A 409 -38.08 -15.02 -9.95
C ASP A 409 -38.09 -13.51 -10.22
N PHE A 410 -39.26 -12.91 -10.17
CA PHE A 410 -39.47 -11.47 -10.32
C PHE A 410 -40.25 -10.92 -9.14
N ALA A 411 -39.72 -9.86 -8.51
CA ALA A 411 -40.36 -9.20 -7.37
C ALA A 411 -40.39 -7.67 -7.55
N ILE A 412 -41.46 -7.07 -7.02
CA ILE A 412 -41.62 -5.61 -6.96
C ILE A 412 -41.88 -5.17 -5.52
N GLY A 413 -41.09 -4.22 -5.05
CA GLY A 413 -41.25 -3.51 -3.79
C GLY A 413 -41.85 -2.12 -4.01
N ARG A 414 -42.81 -1.72 -3.16
CA ARG A 414 -43.42 -0.40 -3.20
C ARG A 414 -42.58 0.63 -2.43
N PRO A 415 -42.67 1.93 -2.76
CA PRO A 415 -41.98 2.98 -2.02
C PRO A 415 -42.33 3.03 -0.52
N ASP A 416 -43.56 2.64 -0.18
CA ASP A 416 -44.08 2.61 1.20
C ASP A 416 -43.62 1.39 2.02
N GLY A 417 -42.68 0.58 1.49
CA GLY A 417 -42.08 -0.55 2.20
C GLY A 417 -42.87 -1.86 2.15
N TYR A 418 -44.00 -1.89 1.44
CA TYR A 418 -44.78 -3.11 1.24
C TYR A 418 -44.39 -3.85 -0.03
N ILE A 419 -44.48 -5.19 0.01
CA ILE A 419 -44.28 -6.05 -1.15
C ILE A 419 -45.50 -5.89 -2.07
N SER A 420 -45.23 -5.64 -3.36
CA SER A 420 -46.27 -5.58 -4.38
C SER A 420 -46.51 -6.93 -5.04
N THR A 421 -45.43 -7.67 -5.34
CA THR A 421 -45.51 -8.95 -6.04
C THR A 421 -44.23 -9.78 -5.91
N LEU A 422 -44.39 -11.08 -6.15
CA LEU A 422 -43.37 -12.10 -6.42
C LEU A 422 -44.00 -13.13 -7.36
N TYR A 423 -43.37 -13.51 -8.46
CA TYR A 423 -43.85 -14.60 -9.34
C TYR A 423 -42.77 -15.04 -10.32
N LYS A 424 -43.01 -16.15 -11.03
CA LYS A 424 -42.18 -16.61 -12.15
C LYS A 424 -42.75 -16.14 -13.49
N PRO A 425 -42.11 -15.19 -14.20
CA PRO A 425 -42.61 -14.67 -15.48
C PRO A 425 -42.76 -15.79 -16.52
N LYS A 426 -43.91 -15.84 -17.20
CA LYS A 426 -44.17 -16.83 -18.27
C LYS A 426 -43.28 -16.61 -19.50
N LYS A 427 -42.97 -15.36 -19.84
CA LYS A 427 -41.99 -15.03 -20.90
C LYS A 427 -40.54 -14.99 -20.38
N GLY A 428 -40.31 -15.39 -19.13
CA GLY A 428 -39.00 -15.38 -18.50
C GLY A 428 -38.30 -14.01 -18.58
N TYR A 429 -37.05 -14.03 -19.04
CA TYR A 429 -36.19 -12.84 -19.15
C TYR A 429 -36.73 -11.79 -20.13
N GLU A 430 -37.52 -12.18 -21.14
CA GLU A 430 -38.10 -11.21 -22.09
C GLU A 430 -39.06 -10.25 -21.39
N GLN A 431 -39.89 -10.76 -20.47
CA GLN A 431 -40.77 -9.90 -19.67
C GLN A 431 -39.96 -8.94 -18.79
N TRP A 432 -38.82 -9.38 -18.26
CA TRP A 432 -37.93 -8.50 -17.50
C TRP A 432 -37.39 -7.32 -18.34
N LEU A 433 -37.04 -7.58 -19.61
CA LEU A 433 -36.62 -6.52 -20.53
C LEU A 433 -37.78 -5.55 -20.85
N GLU A 434 -39.00 -6.07 -21.04
CA GLU A 434 -40.22 -5.23 -21.22
C GLU A 434 -40.45 -4.31 -19.99
N GLU A 435 -40.24 -4.81 -18.77
CA GLU A 435 -40.38 -4.01 -17.54
C GLU A 435 -39.29 -2.93 -17.42
N ILE A 436 -38.06 -3.23 -17.84
CA ILE A 436 -36.97 -2.25 -17.93
C ILE A 436 -37.36 -1.12 -18.88
N GLU A 437 -37.78 -1.46 -20.11
CA GLU A 437 -38.15 -0.46 -21.12
C GLU A 437 -39.32 0.42 -20.65
N LYS A 438 -40.27 -0.16 -19.92
CA LYS A 438 -41.46 0.54 -19.46
C LYS A 438 -41.23 1.43 -18.23
N TYR A 439 -40.34 1.04 -17.32
CA TYR A 439 -40.26 1.64 -15.98
C TYR A 439 -38.88 2.15 -15.57
N LYS A 440 -37.80 1.72 -16.23
CA LYS A 440 -36.45 2.21 -15.94
C LYS A 440 -36.27 3.56 -16.65
N ARG A 441 -35.78 4.57 -15.92
CA ARG A 441 -35.40 5.84 -16.56
C ARG A 441 -34.21 5.60 -17.49
N GLU A 442 -34.19 6.26 -18.63
CA GLU A 442 -32.94 6.57 -19.33
C GLU A 442 -32.27 7.68 -18.51
N ASP A 443 -31.07 7.40 -18.00
CA ASP A 443 -30.23 8.38 -17.31
C ASP A 443 -29.48 9.26 -18.33
#